data_AF-A0AAW3A7S4-F1
#
_entry.id   AF-A0AAW3A7S4-F1
#
_cell.length_a   1.000
_cell.length_b   1.000
_cell.length_c   1.000
_cell.angle_alpha   90.00
_cell.angle_beta   90.00
_cell.angle_gamma   90.00
#
_symmetry.space_group_name_H-M   'P 1'
#
loop_
_entity.id
_entity.type
_entity.pdbx_description
1 polymer ?
#
loop_
_entity_poly.entity_id
_entity_poly.type
_entity_poly.pdbx_seq_one_letter_code
_entity_poly.pdbx_strand_id
1 'polypeptide(L)'
;MSTPSPAFWRSWARRRSAWLALLENDSRRLTNGNRGMADYIFYHLGFRYTNYDHTALDNTYGCALITRYPILSVRRYAIPSPLGEMACVIYDVLDVYSVVMHMYISRFSNTEHWVDGLLRSQFLR
;
A
#
# COMPACT_ATOMS: atom_id res chain seq x y z
N MET A 1 28.15 6.09 -22.40
CA MET A 1 26.83 5.42 -22.27
C MET A 1 25.76 6.43 -22.59
N SER A 2 25.01 6.25 -23.69
CA SER A 2 23.94 7.16 -24.09
C SER A 2 22.69 6.96 -23.22
N THR A 3 22.02 8.05 -22.87
CA THR A 3 20.79 8.02 -22.10
C THR A 3 19.63 7.46 -22.94
N PRO A 4 18.78 6.58 -22.39
CA PRO A 4 17.67 5.99 -23.15
C PRO A 4 16.63 7.04 -23.56
N SER A 5 16.03 6.84 -24.74
CA SER A 5 15.06 7.78 -25.31
C SER A 5 13.72 7.83 -24.54
N PRO A 6 12.95 8.93 -24.62
CA PRO A 6 11.63 9.03 -23.99
C PRO A 6 10.65 7.93 -24.45
N ALA A 7 10.78 7.43 -25.67
CA ALA A 7 9.97 6.33 -26.20
C ALA A 7 10.33 4.98 -25.54
N PHE A 8 11.62 4.77 -25.24
CA PHE A 8 12.08 3.63 -24.45
C PHE A 8 11.44 3.66 -23.07
N TRP A 9 11.49 4.80 -22.36
CA TRP A 9 10.85 4.98 -21.05
C TRP A 9 9.34 4.75 -21.10
N ARG A 10 8.65 5.22 -22.15
CA ARG A 10 7.21 4.97 -22.36
C ARG A 10 6.87 3.50 -22.64
N SER A 11 7.76 2.74 -23.29
CA SER A 11 7.57 1.30 -23.54
C SER A 11 7.97 0.44 -22.34
N TRP A 12 8.96 0.91 -21.57
CA TRP A 12 9.48 0.30 -20.36
C TRP A 12 8.48 0.45 -19.20
N ALA A 13 7.86 1.63 -19.07
CA ALA A 13 6.76 1.87 -18.14
C ALA A 13 5.49 1.06 -18.49
N ARG A 14 5.29 0.69 -19.76
CA ARG A 14 4.09 -0.06 -20.23
C ARG A 14 4.12 -1.57 -19.97
N ARG A 15 5.27 -2.17 -19.64
CA ARG A 15 5.43 -3.63 -19.54
C ARG A 15 5.56 -4.18 -18.11
N ARG A 16 5.48 -3.33 -17.08
CA ARG A 16 5.51 -3.72 -15.67
C ARG A 16 4.50 -2.90 -14.88
N SER A 17 3.93 -3.51 -13.84
CA SER A 17 3.05 -2.82 -12.89
C SER A 17 3.74 -1.54 -12.38
N ALA A 18 3.02 -0.42 -12.47
CA ALA A 18 3.46 0.89 -12.00
C ALA A 18 3.53 0.95 -10.46
N TRP A 19 2.57 0.27 -9.82
CA TRP A 19 2.45 0.07 -8.39
C TRP A 19 1.83 -1.32 -8.11
N LEU A 20 1.96 -1.77 -6.87
CA LEU A 20 1.35 -2.98 -6.33
C LEU A 20 0.79 -2.65 -4.95
N ALA A 21 -0.46 -3.01 -4.70
CA ALA A 21 -1.06 -2.98 -3.38
C ALA A 21 -1.14 -4.41 -2.85
N LEU A 22 -0.62 -4.65 -1.65
CA LEU A 22 -0.69 -5.94 -0.98
C LEU A 22 -1.60 -5.79 0.23
N LEU A 23 -2.55 -6.70 0.36
CA LEU A 23 -3.45 -6.83 1.50
C LEU A 23 -3.12 -8.15 2.19
N GLU A 24 -3.33 -8.23 3.51
CA GLU A 24 -3.06 -9.45 4.29
C GLU A 24 -1.61 -9.90 4.20
N ASN A 25 -0.71 -8.94 4.02
CA ASN A 25 0.71 -9.23 3.80
C ASN A 25 1.49 -9.41 5.11
N ASP A 26 0.86 -9.13 6.25
CA ASP A 26 1.50 -9.23 7.54
C ASP A 26 1.44 -10.65 8.09
N SER A 27 2.61 -11.26 8.23
CA SER A 27 2.78 -12.60 8.78
C SER A 27 3.04 -12.60 10.30
N ARG A 28 2.60 -11.56 11.02
CA ARG A 28 2.88 -11.35 12.46
C ARG A 28 4.36 -11.27 12.80
N ARG A 29 5.11 -10.55 11.97
CA ARG A 29 6.54 -10.30 12.19
C ARG A 29 6.76 -8.86 12.63
N LEU A 30 7.83 -8.61 13.39
CA LEU A 30 8.27 -7.25 13.68
C LEU A 30 8.49 -6.48 12.37
N THR A 31 8.02 -5.24 12.27
CA THR A 31 8.26 -4.38 11.11
C THR A 31 9.77 -4.26 10.87
N ASN A 32 10.21 -4.51 9.63
CA ASN A 32 11.61 -4.63 9.22
C ASN A 32 12.40 -5.84 9.77
N GLY A 33 11.76 -6.75 10.52
CA GLY A 33 12.34 -8.01 10.99
C GLY A 33 12.12 -9.14 9.99
N ASN A 34 13.17 -9.56 9.29
CA ASN A 34 13.22 -10.76 8.44
C ASN A 34 12.34 -10.71 7.16
N ARG A 35 12.59 -9.71 6.31
CA ARG A 35 12.14 -9.58 4.89
C ARG A 35 10.72 -10.11 4.66
N GLY A 36 9.72 -9.30 4.97
CA GLY A 36 8.32 -9.63 4.69
C GLY A 36 8.08 -9.84 3.17
N MET A 37 6.94 -10.43 2.80
CA MET A 37 6.62 -10.68 1.38
C MET A 37 6.73 -9.41 0.52
N ALA A 38 6.31 -8.28 1.07
CA ALA A 38 6.41 -6.98 0.42
C ALA A 38 7.86 -6.50 0.22
N ASP A 39 8.77 -6.71 1.18
CA ASP A 39 10.20 -6.40 1.00
C ASP A 39 10.83 -7.28 -0.08
N TYR A 40 10.46 -8.57 -0.09
CA TYR A 40 10.92 -9.51 -1.11
C TYR A 40 10.48 -9.06 -2.51
N ILE A 41 9.18 -8.75 -2.67
CA ILE A 41 8.60 -8.27 -3.93
C ILE A 41 9.23 -6.92 -4.34
N PHE A 42 9.35 -5.99 -3.39
CA PHE A 42 9.99 -4.69 -3.59
C PHE A 42 11.41 -4.83 -4.16
N TYR A 43 12.24 -5.66 -3.50
CA TYR A 43 13.63 -5.88 -3.88
C TYR A 43 13.75 -6.59 -5.23
N HIS A 44 13.03 -7.71 -5.43
CA HIS A 44 13.20 -8.54 -6.63
C HIS A 44 12.55 -7.96 -7.89
N LEU A 45 11.47 -7.19 -7.75
CA LEU A 45 10.84 -6.51 -8.89
C LEU A 45 11.46 -5.13 -9.18
N GLY A 46 12.41 -4.69 -8.36
CA GLY A 46 13.13 -3.43 -8.53
C GLY A 46 12.20 -2.21 -8.41
N PHE A 47 11.27 -2.24 -7.46
CA PHE A 47 10.52 -1.04 -7.08
C PHE A 47 11.41 -0.13 -6.23
N ARG A 48 11.05 1.15 -6.13
CA ARG A 48 11.90 2.17 -5.50
C ARG A 48 11.39 2.64 -4.15
N TYR A 49 10.09 2.55 -3.93
CA TYR A 49 9.44 2.96 -2.69
C TYR A 49 8.51 1.85 -2.21
N THR A 50 8.47 1.67 -0.90
CA THR A 50 7.53 0.79 -0.22
C THR A 50 6.96 1.56 0.97
N ASN A 51 5.67 1.37 1.23
CA ASN A 51 4.98 1.92 2.37
C ASN A 51 4.15 0.83 3.04
N TYR A 52 4.31 0.70 4.35
CA TYR A 52 3.66 -0.29 5.18
C TYR A 52 2.63 0.38 6.08
N ASP A 53 1.53 -0.32 6.37
CA ASP A 53 0.65 0.07 7.46
C ASP A 53 1.27 -0.20 8.84
N HIS A 54 0.54 0.17 9.89
CA HIS A 54 0.84 -0.17 11.28
C HIS A 54 1.16 -1.66 11.49
N THR A 55 1.98 -1.91 12.52
CA THR A 55 2.50 -3.20 12.95
C THR A 55 1.44 -4.30 13.10
N ALA A 56 1.83 -5.54 12.79
CA ALA A 56 1.05 -6.78 12.91
C ALA A 56 0.29 -7.05 14.21
N LEU A 57 0.64 -6.32 15.28
CA LEU A 57 0.05 -6.47 16.60
C LEU A 57 -1.38 -5.92 16.66
N ASP A 58 -1.77 -5.11 15.67
CA ASP A 58 -3.03 -4.38 15.67
C ASP A 58 -4.18 -5.13 14.96
N ASN A 59 -4.07 -6.45 14.74
CA ASN A 59 -5.12 -7.28 14.09
C ASN A 59 -5.64 -6.72 12.75
N THR A 60 -4.88 -5.87 12.06
CA THR A 60 -5.23 -5.31 10.74
C THR A 60 -4.82 -6.22 9.59
N TYR A 61 -3.98 -7.22 9.87
CA TYR A 61 -3.36 -8.16 8.90
C TYR A 61 -2.49 -7.47 7.82
N GLY A 62 -2.24 -6.17 7.97
CA GLY A 62 -1.34 -5.38 7.14
C GLY A 62 -1.90 -5.00 5.77
N CYS A 63 -1.52 -3.80 5.33
CA CYS A 63 -1.49 -3.43 3.92
C CYS A 63 -0.12 -2.84 3.58
N ALA A 64 0.23 -2.90 2.30
CA ALA A 64 1.39 -2.20 1.79
C ALA A 64 1.17 -1.66 0.38
N LEU A 65 1.75 -0.49 0.11
CA LEU A 65 1.97 0.03 -1.24
C LEU A 65 3.42 -0.19 -1.63
N ILE A 66 3.63 -0.76 -2.81
CA ILE A 66 4.94 -0.84 -3.47
C ILE A 66 4.84 -0.05 -4.77
N THR A 67 5.72 0.94 -4.96
CA THR A 67 5.63 1.86 -6.10
C THR A 67 7.01 2.25 -6.66
N ARG A 68 7.03 2.58 -7.97
CA ARG A 68 8.21 3.12 -8.65
C ARG A 68 8.30 4.65 -8.52
N TYR A 69 7.20 5.28 -8.14
CA TYR A 69 7.02 6.72 -8.11
C TYR A 69 7.28 7.29 -6.72
N PRO A 70 7.84 8.50 -6.60
CA PRO A 70 8.05 9.15 -5.31
C PRO A 70 6.75 9.29 -4.52
N ILE A 71 6.80 8.94 -3.24
CA ILE A 71 5.72 9.19 -2.29
C ILE A 71 5.95 10.58 -1.68
N LEU A 72 5.03 11.49 -1.95
CA LEU A 72 5.06 12.88 -1.47
C LEU A 72 4.58 13.00 -0.03
N SER A 73 3.53 12.25 0.32
CA SER A 73 3.00 12.19 1.69
C SER A 73 2.28 10.88 1.95
N VAL A 74 2.26 10.47 3.22
CA VAL A 74 1.65 9.23 3.71
C VAL A 74 0.74 9.56 4.89
N ARG A 75 -0.46 8.99 4.91
CA ARG A 75 -1.29 8.89 6.10
C ARG A 75 -1.76 7.45 6.27
N ARG A 76 -1.80 7.00 7.52
CA ARG A 76 -2.21 5.64 7.88
C ARG A 76 -3.31 5.74 8.91
N TYR A 77 -4.33 4.91 8.75
CA TYR A 77 -5.46 4.86 9.65
C TYR A 77 -5.79 3.41 9.97
N ALA A 78 -5.98 3.12 11.25
CA ALA A 78 -6.65 1.90 11.69
C ALA A 78 -8.12 2.25 11.94
N ILE A 79 -9.02 1.72 11.11
CA ILE A 79 -10.46 1.85 11.32
C ILE A 79 -10.86 0.83 12.38
N PRO A 80 -11.43 1.26 13.52
CA PRO A 80 -11.85 0.35 14.56
C PRO A 80 -13.03 -0.50 14.10
N SER A 81 -13.09 -1.75 14.55
CA SER A 81 -14.25 -2.62 14.46
C SER A 81 -14.62 -3.10 15.87
N PRO A 82 -15.84 -2.82 16.38
CA PRO A 82 -16.24 -3.22 17.72
C PRO A 82 -16.43 -4.73 17.89
N LEU A 83 -16.79 -5.42 16.80
CA LEU A 83 -17.19 -6.83 16.80
C LEU A 83 -16.31 -7.70 15.89
N GLY A 84 -15.48 -7.09 15.06
CA GLY A 84 -14.67 -7.76 14.06
C GLY A 84 -13.22 -7.30 14.09
N GLU A 85 -12.56 -7.45 12.94
CA GLU A 85 -11.14 -7.11 12.79
C GLU A 85 -10.98 -5.63 12.43
N MET A 86 -9.93 -5.00 12.96
CA MET A 86 -9.59 -3.64 12.56
C MET A 86 -9.25 -3.61 11.06
N ALA A 87 -9.68 -2.55 10.40
CA ALA A 87 -9.37 -2.34 9.00
C ALA A 87 -8.15 -1.42 8.86
N CYS A 88 -7.26 -1.80 7.96
CA CYS A 88 -6.13 -0.96 7.57
C CYS A 88 -6.58 0.03 6.49
N VAL A 89 -6.10 1.27 6.55
CA VAL A 89 -6.14 2.22 5.43
C VAL A 89 -4.79 2.92 5.29
N ILE A 90 -4.23 2.86 4.09
CA ILE A 90 -3.11 3.68 3.66
C ILE A 90 -3.63 4.72 2.66
N TYR A 91 -3.28 5.98 2.90
CA TYR A 91 -3.48 7.09 1.99
C TYR A 91 -2.13 7.68 1.58
N ASP A 92 -1.77 7.45 0.33
CA ASP A 92 -0.49 7.89 -0.24
C ASP A 92 -0.72 8.89 -1.37
N VAL A 93 0.06 9.96 -1.36
CA VAL A 93 0.11 10.93 -2.44
C VAL A 93 1.38 10.68 -3.24
N LEU A 94 1.25 10.36 -4.52
CA LEU A 94 2.37 10.04 -5.42
C LEU A 94 2.61 11.14 -6.45
N ASP A 95 3.86 11.31 -6.86
CA ASP A 95 4.22 12.05 -8.07
C ASP A 95 4.43 11.08 -9.25
N VAL A 96 3.43 10.98 -10.11
CA VAL A 96 3.46 10.13 -11.31
C VAL A 96 3.70 11.01 -12.54
N TYR A 97 4.98 11.21 -12.89
CA TYR A 97 5.38 12.03 -14.03
C TYR A 97 4.82 13.46 -13.98
N SER A 98 4.98 14.14 -12.83
CA SER A 98 4.45 15.48 -12.56
C SER A 98 2.93 15.56 -12.44
N VAL A 99 2.25 14.41 -12.30
CA VAL A 99 0.83 14.32 -11.95
C VAL A 99 0.69 13.83 -10.52
N VAL A 100 0.02 14.60 -9.68
CA VAL A 100 -0.29 14.22 -8.31
C VAL A 100 -1.39 13.17 -8.32
N MET A 101 -1.10 11.97 -7.81
CA MET A 101 -2.07 10.89 -7.67
C MET A 101 -2.33 10.57 -6.21
N HIS A 102 -3.61 10.44 -5.87
CA HIS A 102 -4.09 10.06 -4.55
C HIS A 102 -4.44 8.57 -4.55
N MET A 103 -3.75 7.78 -3.73
CA MET A 103 -3.97 6.35 -3.61
C MET A 103 -4.54 6.01 -2.25
N TYR A 104 -5.69 5.33 -2.26
CA TYR A 104 -6.29 4.73 -1.08
C TYR A 104 -6.20 3.21 -1.20
N ILE A 105 -5.60 2.58 -0.19
CA ILE A 105 -5.51 1.12 -0.08
C ILE A 105 -6.10 0.75 1.26
N SER A 106 -7.03 -0.19 1.26
CA SER A 106 -7.64 -0.65 2.49
C SER A 106 -7.91 -2.14 2.46
N ARG A 107 -7.72 -2.77 3.62
CA ARG A 107 -8.24 -4.10 3.91
C ARG A 107 -9.34 -3.97 4.95
N PHE A 108 -10.51 -4.48 4.63
CA PHE A 108 -11.63 -4.56 5.55
C PHE A 108 -11.72 -5.93 6.23
N SER A 109 -12.43 -5.99 7.36
CA SER A 109 -12.69 -7.25 8.03
C SER A 109 -13.41 -8.24 7.10
N ASN A 110 -13.03 -9.52 7.21
CA ASN A 110 -13.64 -10.63 6.48
C ASN A 110 -15.10 -10.89 6.91
N THR A 111 -15.44 -10.55 8.16
CA THR A 111 -16.80 -10.67 8.69
C THR A 111 -17.55 -9.36 8.51
N GLU A 112 -18.76 -9.43 7.96
CA GLU A 112 -19.60 -8.25 7.77
C GLU A 112 -20.37 -7.93 9.05
N HIS A 113 -20.08 -6.76 9.63
CA HIS A 113 -20.88 -6.16 10.69
C HIS A 113 -21.45 -4.83 10.21
N TRP A 114 -22.75 -4.59 10.45
CA TRP A 114 -23.43 -3.37 9.99
C TRP A 114 -22.76 -2.09 10.52
N VAL A 115 -22.24 -2.13 11.75
CA VAL A 115 -21.52 -1.00 12.38
C VAL A 115 -20.24 -0.68 11.60
N ASP A 116 -19.56 -1.70 11.09
CA ASP A 116 -18.31 -1.52 10.34
C ASP A 116 -18.58 -0.83 9.01
N GLY A 117 -19.69 -1.13 8.33
CA GLY A 117 -20.10 -0.44 7.11
C GLY A 117 -20.24 1.08 7.32
N LEU A 118 -20.87 1.49 8.42
CA LEU A 118 -21.01 2.91 8.77
C LEU A 118 -19.64 3.54 9.07
N LEU A 119 -18.82 2.89 9.91
CA LEU A 119 -17.50 3.40 10.29
C LEU A 119 -16.58 3.56 9.06
N ARG A 120 -16.58 2.59 8.14
CA ARG A 120 -15.82 2.66 6.88
C ARG A 120 -16.20 3.87 6.04
N SER A 121 -17.50 4.14 5.91
CA SER A 121 -18.01 5.29 5.13
C SER A 121 -17.64 6.66 5.73
N GLN A 122 -17.44 6.73 7.05
CA GLN A 122 -17.05 7.97 7.73
C GLN A 122 -15.56 8.26 7.60
N PHE A 123 -14.73 7.21 7.57
CA PHE A 123 -13.27 7.33 7.52
C PHE A 123 -12.71 7.54 6.11
N LEU A 124 -13.37 7.03 5.06
CA LEU A 124 -12.92 7.12 3.67
C LEU A 124 -13.52 8.32 2.92
N ARG A 125 -13.52 9.50 3.54
CA ARG A 125 -14.02 10.75 2.95
C ARG A 125 -12.95 11.54 2.20
#